data_AF-A0A6C0FBF0-F1
#
_entry.id   AF-A0A6C0FBF0-F1
#
_cell.length_a   1.000
_cell.length_b   1.000
_cell.length_c   1.000
_cell.angle_alpha   90.00
_cell.angle_beta   90.00
_cell.angle_gamma   90.00
#
_symmetry.space_group_name_H-M   'P 1'
#
loop_
_entity.id
_entity.type
_entity.pdbx_description
1 polymer ?
#
loop_
_entity_poly.entity_id
_entity_poly.type
_entity_poly.pdbx_seq_one_letter_code
_entity_poly.pdbx_strand_id
1 'polypeptide(L)' 'MPFKTRKVRGKNCYTVYKAKGKRKVYSKCTTKRNAQKQLSLLRAITFNKKFKPNTRTGGKTRKRRK' A
#
# COMPACT_ATOMS: atom_id res chain seq x y z
N MET A 1 -4.31 -11.46 -9.98
CA MET A 1 -4.01 -10.21 -9.23
C MET A 1 -2.53 -10.11 -8.84
N PRO A 2 -1.79 -9.07 -9.27
CA PRO A 2 -0.35 -8.92 -8.99
C PRO A 2 -0.04 -8.49 -7.55
N PHE A 3 -1.00 -7.89 -6.84
CA PHE A 3 -0.90 -7.53 -5.42
C PHE A 3 -1.93 -8.31 -4.62
N LYS A 4 -1.54 -8.83 -3.46
CA LYS A 4 -2.39 -9.62 -2.57
C LYS A 4 -2.26 -9.17 -1.13
N THR A 5 -3.27 -9.51 -0.34
CA THR A 5 -3.28 -9.36 1.11
C THR A 5 -3.30 -10.72 1.79
N ARG A 6 -2.61 -10.83 2.94
CA ARG A 6 -2.66 -12.01 3.80
C ARG A 6 -2.90 -11.56 5.25
N LYS A 7 -3.84 -12.21 5.95
CA LYS A 7 -4.03 -12.01 7.39
C LYS A 7 -2.81 -12.59 8.13
N VAL A 8 -2.25 -11.82 9.06
CA VAL A 8 -1.13 -12.29 9.87
C VAL A 8 -1.68 -13.25 10.93
N ARG A 9 -1.06 -14.43 11.08
CA ARG A 9 -1.46 -15.41 12.10
C ARG A 9 -1.31 -14.79 13.50
N GLY A 10 -2.31 -14.99 14.35
CA GLY A 10 -2.31 -14.47 15.73
C GLY A 10 -2.44 -12.93 15.86
N LYS A 11 -2.68 -12.19 14.77
CA LYS A 11 -2.83 -10.73 14.81
C LYS A 11 -4.05 -10.27 14.01
N ASN A 12 -4.73 -9.23 14.48
CA ASN A 12 -5.83 -8.61 13.74
C ASN A 12 -5.32 -7.61 12.68
N CYS A 13 -4.36 -8.03 11.86
CA CYS A 13 -3.82 -7.20 10.80
C CYS A 13 -3.47 -7.98 9.53
N TYR A 14 -3.26 -7.23 8.46
CA TYR A 14 -3.09 -7.71 7.10
C TYR A 14 -1.77 -7.19 6.52
N THR A 15 -1.04 -8.09 5.86
CA THR A 15 0.16 -7.80 5.08
C THR A 15 -0.22 -7.57 3.62
N VAL A 16 0.29 -6.52 2.98
CA VAL A 16 0.12 -6.25 1.54
C VAL A 16 1.43 -6.53 0.81
N TYR A 17 1.41 -7.40 -0.19
CA TYR A 17 2.61 -7.84 -0.90
C TYR A 17 2.37 -8.06 -2.40
N LYS A 18 3.46 -8.02 -3.18
CA LYS A 18 3.44 -8.41 -4.59
C LYS A 18 3.44 -9.94 -4.70
N ALA A 19 2.43 -10.50 -5.38
CA ALA A 19 2.25 -11.93 -5.52
C ALA A 19 3.06 -12.56 -6.67
N LYS A 20 3.42 -11.77 -7.69
CA LYS A 20 4.19 -12.21 -8.87
C LYS A 20 5.54 -11.49 -8.95
N GLY A 21 6.59 -12.21 -9.34
CA GLY A 21 7.95 -11.69 -9.48
C GLY A 21 8.66 -11.47 -8.13
N LYS A 22 9.58 -10.49 -8.08
CA LYS A 22 10.32 -10.14 -6.85
C LYS A 22 9.34 -9.80 -5.72
N ARG A 23 9.41 -10.57 -4.63
CA ARG A 23 8.53 -10.44 -3.46
C ARG A 23 8.86 -9.14 -2.71
N LYS A 24 8.09 -8.09 -2.99
CA LYS A 24 8.13 -6.82 -2.25
C LYS A 24 6.94 -6.75 -1.30
N VAL A 25 7.21 -6.48 -0.03
CA VAL A 25 6.20 -6.21 1.00
C VAL A 25 6.00 -4.70 1.08
N TYR A 26 4.78 -4.23 0.82
CA TYR A 26 4.44 -2.81 0.88
C TYR A 26 3.98 -2.39 2.27
N SER A 27 3.37 -3.32 3.01
CA SER A 27 3.00 -3.10 4.40
C SER A 27 3.00 -4.40 5.18
N LYS A 28 3.66 -4.42 6.34
CA LYS A 28 3.82 -5.61 7.19
C LYS A 28 2.54 -5.94 7.96
N CYS A 29 1.89 -4.93 8.53
CA CYS A 29 0.70 -5.08 9.39
C CYS A 29 -0.18 -3.83 9.26
N THR A 30 -1.40 -3.99 8.71
CA THR A 30 -2.38 -2.91 8.50
C THR A 30 -3.80 -3.40 8.77
N THR A 31 -4.76 -2.50 9.01
CA THR A 31 -6.18 -2.88 9.12
C THR A 31 -6.73 -3.32 7.76
N LYS A 32 -7.81 -4.13 7.76
CA LYS A 32 -8.46 -4.61 6.53
C LYS A 32 -8.81 -3.48 5.56
N ARG A 33 -9.37 -2.39 6.09
CA ARG A 33 -9.77 -1.20 5.33
C ARG A 33 -8.57 -0.51 4.67
N ASN A 34 -7.46 -0.35 5.39
CA ASN A 34 -6.26 0.28 4.84
C ASN A 34 -5.57 -0.62 3.81
N ALA A 35 -5.54 -1.93 4.06
CA ALA A 35 -5.02 -2.91 3.10
C ALA A 35 -5.80 -2.89 1.77
N GLN A 36 -7.13 -2.77 1.83
CA GLN A 36 -7.98 -2.64 0.64
C GLN A 36 -7.71 -1.33 -0.13
N LYS A 37 -7.62 -0.20 0.58
CA LYS A 37 -7.26 1.10 -0.03
C LYS A 37 -5.90 1.02 -0.71
N GLN A 38 -4.92 0.39 -0.07
CA GLN A 38 -3.57 0.21 -0.61
C GLN A 38 -3.57 -0.69 -1.86
N LEU A 39 -4.36 -1.77 -1.86
CA LEU A 39 -4.55 -2.58 -3.07
C LEU A 39 -5.16 -1.77 -4.21
N SER A 40 -6.17 -0.94 -3.93
CA SER A 40 -6.78 -0.06 -4.94
C SER A 40 -5.77 0.92 -5.52
N LEU A 41 -4.98 1.57 -4.66
CA LEU A 41 -3.92 2.49 -5.06
C LEU A 41 -2.86 1.80 -5.93
N LEU A 42 -2.35 0.64 -5.50
CA LEU A 42 -1.34 -0.10 -6.25
C LEU A 42 -1.85 -0.56 -7.62
N ARG A 43 -3.13 -0.98 -7.71
CA ARG A 43 -3.77 -1.31 -9.00
C ARG A 43 -3.85 -0.08 -9.89
N ALA A 44 -4.28 1.06 -9.35
CA ALA A 44 -4.41 2.30 -10.10
C ALA A 44 -3.06 2.75 -10.66
N ILE A 45 -2.00 2.76 -9.84
CA ILE A 45 -0.64 3.10 -10.28
C ILE A 45 -0.14 2.16 -11.39
N THR A 46 -0.47 0.87 -11.31
CA THR A 46 0.07 -0.14 -12.25
C THR A 46 -0.69 -0.22 -13.57
N PHE A 47 -2.01 -0.08 -13.53
CA PHE A 47 -2.87 -0.36 -14.69
C PHE A 47 -3.53 0.88 -15.28
N ASN A 48 -3.68 1.96 -14.51
CA ASN A 48 -4.26 3.20 -15.02
C ASN A 48 -3.15 4.14 -15.50
N LYS A 49 -2.93 4.19 -16.82
CA LYS A 49 -1.95 5.08 -17.47
C LYS A 49 -2.20 6.57 -17.20
N LYS A 50 -3.45 6.95 -16.88
CA LYS A 50 -3.86 8.33 -16.57
C LYS A 50 -3.95 8.59 -15.05
N PHE A 51 -3.40 7.70 -14.22
CA PHE A 51 -3.41 7.90 -12.77
C PHE A 51 -2.65 9.17 -12.40
N LYS A 52 -3.37 10.21 -11.99
CA LYS A 52 -2.79 11.43 -11.45
C LYS A 52 -2.66 11.27 -9.93
N PRO A 53 -1.45 11.15 -9.36
CA PRO A 53 -1.30 11.20 -7.91
C PRO A 53 -1.86 12.54 -7.44
N ASN A 54 -2.49 12.56 -6.26
CA ASN A 54 -2.97 13.81 -5.68
C ASN A 54 -1.75 14.67 -5.30
N THR A 55 -1.27 15.48 -6.24
CA THR A 55 -0.13 16.40 -6.09
C THR A 55 -0.54 17.64 -5.30
N ARG A 56 -1.19 17.46 -4.15
CA ARG A 56 -1.17 18.46 -3.08
C ARG A 56 0.24 18.45 -2.48
N THR A 57 1.22 18.88 -3.28
CA THR A 57 2.49 19.45 -2.84
C THR A 57 2.15 20.74 -2.12
N GLY A 58 1.66 20.60 -0.89
CA GLY A 58 1.27 21.67 0.01
C GLY A 58 1.72 21.33 1.41
N GLY A 59 3.03 21.48 1.64
CA GLY A 59 3.55 21.81 2.96
C GLY A 59 3.95 20.66 3.89
N LYS A 60 5.18 20.78 4.38
CA LYS A 60 5.79 20.12 5.54
C LYS A 60 6.37 18.73 5.24
N THR A 61 7.62 18.76 4.77
CA THR A 61 8.66 17.89 5.33
C THR A 61 8.37 17.70 6.82
N ARG A 62 8.02 16.48 7.24
CA ARG A 62 7.93 16.16 8.66
C ARG A 62 9.32 16.39 9.24
N LYS A 63 9.54 17.52 9.92
CA LYS A 63 10.75 17.71 10.73
C LYS A 63 10.92 16.46 11.57
N ARG A 64 12.06 15.79 11.45
CA ARG A 64 12.46 14.72 12.36
C ARG A 64 12.37 15.31 13.77
N ARG A 65 11.39 14.88 14.57
CA ARG A 65 11.48 15.09 16.02
C ARG A 65 12.63 14.20 16.47
N LYS A 66 13.70 14.84 16.94
CA LYS A 66 14.78 14.20 17.69
C LYS A 66 14.20 13.57 18.95
#